data_AF-A0A5N6P7V7-F1
#
_entry.id   AF-A0A5N6P7V7-F1
#
_cell.length_a   1.000
_cell.length_b   1.000
_cell.length_c   1.000
_cell.angle_alpha   90.00
_cell.angle_beta   90.00
_cell.angle_gamma   90.00
#
_symmetry.space_group_name_H-M   'P 1'
#
loop_
_entity.id
_entity.type
_entity.pdbx_description
1 polymer ?
#
loop_
_entity_poly.entity_id
_entity_poly.type
_entity_poly.pdbx_seq_one_letter_code
_entity_poly.pdbx_strand_id
1 'polypeptide(L)'
;MQELMTQIQELLDKGFIYPSISPWGAPVLFVNKKDGSMRMCINYRELNKLTVKNRYPLPRIYDLFDQLQGAKWFSKIDLRSGYHQLNVRNEDVEKTVFHTQYGHYKFIVMSFGLINAPAEFMDLMNRAVRLGPRFGSRRYARNQALLPGCDSHLGLCGRMN
;
A
#
# COMPACT_ATOMS: atom_id res chain seq x y z
N MET A 1 -6.78 -7.50 23.37
CA MET A 1 -5.56 -8.32 23.22
C MET A 1 -5.78 -9.48 22.26
N GLN A 2 -6.80 -10.32 22.48
CA GLN A 2 -7.11 -11.47 21.61
C GLN A 2 -7.39 -11.07 20.15
N GLU A 3 -8.12 -9.97 19.93
CA GLU A 3 -8.44 -9.45 18.58
C GLU A 3 -7.20 -9.15 17.72
N LEU A 4 -6.12 -8.64 18.33
CA LEU A 4 -4.88 -8.36 17.61
C LEU A 4 -4.25 -9.64 17.08
N MET A 5 -4.20 -10.68 17.91
CA MET A 5 -3.67 -11.97 17.48
C MET A 5 -4.52 -12.62 16.42
N THR A 6 -5.84 -12.57 16.56
CA THR A 6 -6.75 -13.11 15.54
C THR A 6 -6.48 -12.45 14.18
N GLN A 7 -6.40 -11.12 14.13
CA GLN A 7 -6.15 -10.41 12.87
C GLN A 7 -4.74 -10.65 12.31
N ILE A 8 -3.71 -10.76 13.16
CA ILE A 8 -2.35 -11.13 12.72
C ILE A 8 -2.34 -12.55 12.14
N GLN A 9 -2.95 -13.52 12.83
CA GLN A 9 -2.99 -14.90 12.37
C GLN A 9 -3.73 -15.02 11.04
N GLU A 10 -4.87 -14.32 10.88
CA GLU A 10 -5.57 -14.29 9.60
C GLU A 10 -4.71 -13.73 8.46
N LEU A 11 -3.86 -12.73 8.72
CA LEU A 11 -2.97 -12.17 7.72
C LEU A 11 -1.81 -13.11 7.40
N LEU A 12 -1.30 -13.85 8.39
CA LEU A 12 -0.29 -14.90 8.21
C LEU A 12 -0.85 -16.06 7.39
N ASP A 13 -2.06 -16.54 7.72
CA ASP A 13 -2.73 -17.66 7.03
C ASP A 13 -3.03 -17.32 5.56
N LYS A 14 -3.35 -16.05 5.28
CA LYS A 14 -3.53 -15.54 3.90
C LYS A 14 -2.19 -15.30 3.18
N GLY A 15 -1.07 -15.41 3.88
CA GLY A 15 0.27 -15.11 3.34
C GLY A 15 0.49 -13.63 3.04
N PHE A 16 -0.31 -12.72 3.60
CA PHE A 16 -0.16 -11.28 3.34
C PHE A 16 1.01 -10.66 4.11
N ILE A 17 1.33 -11.25 5.28
CA ILE A 17 2.42 -10.81 6.13
C ILE A 17 3.35 -11.97 6.47
N TYR A 18 4.61 -11.63 6.79
CA TYR A 18 5.62 -12.56 7.28
C TYR A 18 6.37 -11.97 8.47
N PRO A 19 6.90 -12.78 9.40
CA PRO A 19 7.79 -12.30 10.44
C PRO A 19 8.99 -11.54 9.86
N SER A 20 9.43 -10.48 10.55
CA SER A 20 10.62 -9.70 10.17
C SER A 20 11.49 -9.42 11.39
N ILE A 21 12.78 -9.19 11.15
CA ILE A 21 13.78 -8.70 12.13
C ILE A 21 14.31 -7.31 11.74
N SER A 22 13.62 -6.65 10.82
CA SER A 22 14.02 -5.36 10.27
C SER A 22 14.01 -4.25 11.32
N PRO A 23 14.93 -3.26 11.20
CA PRO A 23 14.95 -2.08 12.07
C PRO A 23 13.77 -1.13 11.82
N TRP A 24 13.04 -1.31 10.72
CA TRP A 24 11.80 -0.58 10.46
C TRP A 24 10.68 -1.07 11.39
N GLY A 25 9.66 -0.25 11.59
CA GLY A 25 8.52 -0.65 12.40
C GLY A 25 7.51 0.45 12.63
N ALA A 26 6.45 0.47 11.83
CA ALA A 26 5.29 1.31 12.09
C ALA A 26 4.44 0.74 13.25
N PRO A 27 3.87 1.57 14.14
CA PRO A 27 3.01 1.08 15.21
C PRO A 27 1.62 0.69 14.68
N VAL A 28 1.00 -0.28 15.33
CA VAL A 28 -0.38 -0.70 15.07
C VAL A 28 -1.37 0.14 15.89
N LEU A 29 -2.47 0.53 15.25
CA LEU A 29 -3.61 1.22 15.86
C LEU A 29 -4.89 0.44 15.60
N PHE A 30 -5.83 0.50 16.54
CA PHE A 30 -7.18 -0.01 16.33
C PHE A 30 -8.15 1.13 16.02
N VAL A 31 -9.00 0.89 15.03
CA VAL A 31 -10.09 1.80 14.67
C VAL A 31 -11.41 1.06 14.84
N ASN A 32 -12.33 1.65 15.59
CA ASN A 32 -13.68 1.11 15.75
C ASN A 32 -14.48 1.28 14.46
N LYS A 33 -15.04 0.19 13.95
CA LYS A 33 -16.04 0.24 12.90
C LYS A 33 -17.40 0.61 13.50
N LYS A 34 -18.33 1.01 12.63
CA LYS A 34 -19.71 1.35 13.01
C LYS A 34 -20.48 0.17 13.62
N ASP A 35 -20.11 -1.06 13.26
CA ASP A 35 -20.69 -2.31 13.77
C ASP A 35 -20.13 -2.73 15.15
N GLY A 36 -19.24 -1.92 15.75
CA GLY A 36 -18.59 -2.22 17.02
C GLY A 36 -17.35 -3.12 16.91
N SER A 37 -17.06 -3.69 15.73
CA SER A 37 -15.84 -4.46 15.51
C SER A 37 -14.61 -3.56 15.40
N MET A 38 -13.44 -4.05 15.79
CA MET A 38 -12.18 -3.31 15.65
C MET A 38 -11.47 -3.67 14.35
N ARG A 39 -10.85 -2.68 13.70
CA ARG A 39 -9.97 -2.87 12.54
C ARG A 39 -8.54 -2.56 12.93
N MET A 40 -7.64 -3.50 12.69
CA MET A 40 -6.20 -3.25 12.77
C MET A 40 -5.76 -2.33 11.61
N CYS A 41 -5.10 -1.23 11.95
CA CYS A 41 -4.55 -0.25 11.02
C CYS A 41 -3.08 -0.01 11.34
N ILE A 42 -2.22 0.00 10.32
CA ILE A 42 -0.81 0.35 10.50
C ILE A 42 -0.62 1.85 10.34
N ASN A 43 0.04 2.49 11.30
CA ASN A 43 0.27 3.94 11.25
C ASN A 43 1.51 4.29 10.43
N TYR A 44 1.35 4.35 9.11
CA TYR A 44 2.41 4.75 8.18
C TYR A 44 2.61 6.27 8.05
N ARG A 45 2.15 7.11 8.99
CA ARG A 45 2.24 8.57 8.85
C ARG A 45 3.67 9.06 8.62
N GLU A 46 4.64 8.56 9.38
CA GLU A 46 6.04 8.95 9.22
C GLU A 46 6.63 8.40 7.92
N LEU A 47 6.36 7.14 7.59
CA LEU A 47 6.77 6.54 6.32
C LEU A 47 6.24 7.34 5.11
N ASN A 48 4.98 7.78 5.17
CA ASN A 48 4.33 8.55 4.11
C ASN A 48 4.90 9.95 3.91
N LYS A 49 5.54 10.55 4.94
CA LYS A 49 6.26 11.83 4.81
C LYS A 49 7.58 11.66 4.06
N LEU A 50 8.26 10.54 4.30
CA LEU A 50 9.51 10.18 3.65
C LEU A 50 9.30 9.70 2.21
N THR A 51 8.12 9.16 1.92
CA THR A 51 7.75 8.65 0.61
C THR A 51 7.60 9.73 -0.45
N VAL A 52 8.27 9.54 -1.60
CA VAL A 52 7.98 10.30 -2.82
C VAL A 52 6.55 10.00 -3.30
N LYS A 53 5.70 11.03 -3.30
CA LYS A 53 4.28 10.90 -3.65
C LYS A 53 4.10 10.70 -5.15
N ASN A 54 3.44 9.62 -5.53
CA ASN A 54 2.99 9.40 -6.90
C ASN A 54 1.73 10.25 -7.17
N ARG A 55 1.89 11.34 -7.94
CA ARG A 55 0.79 12.20 -8.38
C ARG A 55 0.12 11.60 -9.62
N TYR A 56 -0.51 10.45 -9.45
CA TYR A 56 -1.26 9.82 -10.54
C TYR A 56 -2.39 10.74 -10.99
N PRO A 57 -2.55 11.00 -12.29
CA PRO A 57 -3.63 11.84 -12.79
C PRO A 57 -4.96 11.09 -12.67
N LEU A 58 -5.74 11.39 -11.65
CA LEU A 58 -7.10 10.90 -11.56
C LEU A 58 -7.97 11.67 -12.57
N PRO A 59 -8.79 10.97 -13.39
CA PRO A 59 -9.70 11.63 -14.32
C PRO A 59 -10.72 12.47 -13.55
N ARG A 60 -11.17 13.58 -14.13
CA ARG A 60 -12.22 14.39 -13.51
C ARG A 60 -13.54 13.63 -13.62
N ILE A 61 -14.43 13.87 -12.67
CA ILE A 61 -15.71 13.17 -12.61
C ILE A 61 -16.56 13.40 -13.87
N TYR A 62 -16.52 14.60 -14.44
CA TYR A 62 -17.22 14.93 -15.68
C TYR A 62 -16.65 14.16 -16.88
N ASP A 63 -15.33 14.07 -17.01
CA ASP A 63 -14.67 13.30 -18.07
C ASP A 63 -15.11 11.81 -18.03
N LEU A 64 -15.33 11.26 -16.83
CA LEU A 64 -15.85 9.90 -16.65
C LEU A 64 -17.31 9.78 -17.08
N PHE A 65 -18.16 10.76 -16.77
CA PHE A 65 -19.56 10.75 -17.19
C PHE A 65 -19.72 10.92 -18.70
N ASP A 66 -18.90 11.75 -19.33
CA ASP A 66 -18.90 11.93 -20.78
C ASP A 66 -18.53 10.62 -21.51
N GLN A 67 -17.58 9.85 -20.97
CA GLN A 67 -17.24 8.51 -21.48
C GLN A 67 -18.39 7.49 -21.36
N LEU A 68 -19.27 7.70 -20.38
CA LEU A 68 -20.42 6.84 -20.11
C LEU A 68 -21.69 7.30 -20.86
N GLN A 69 -21.65 8.44 -21.53
CA GLN A 69 -22.80 8.99 -22.24
C GLN A 69 -23.26 8.02 -23.35
N GLY A 70 -24.57 7.79 -23.43
CA GLY A 70 -25.17 6.87 -24.40
C GLY A 70 -25.23 5.41 -23.93
N ALA A 71 -24.60 5.05 -22.81
CA ALA A 71 -24.82 3.76 -22.18
C ALA A 71 -26.22 3.68 -21.56
N LYS A 72 -26.93 2.58 -21.83
CA LYS A 72 -28.28 2.32 -21.29
C LYS A 72 -28.28 1.53 -19.98
N TRP A 73 -27.23 0.74 -19.75
CA TRP A 73 -27.10 -0.17 -18.63
C TRP A 73 -25.72 0.00 -17.99
N PHE A 74 -25.69 0.06 -16.67
CA PHE A 74 -24.47 0.23 -15.89
C PHE A 74 -24.27 -0.97 -14.97
N SER A 75 -23.04 -1.44 -14.86
CA SER A 75 -22.61 -2.42 -13.87
C SER A 75 -21.45 -1.86 -13.05
N LYS A 76 -21.42 -2.19 -11.77
CA LYS A 76 -20.35 -1.82 -10.86
C LYS A 76 -19.72 -3.09 -10.32
N ILE A 77 -18.40 -3.21 -10.50
CA ILE A 77 -17.61 -4.33 -9.99
C ILE A 77 -16.71 -3.78 -8.88
N ASP A 78 -16.77 -4.39 -7.71
CA ASP A 78 -15.91 -4.05 -6.58
C ASP A 78 -14.88 -5.17 -6.36
N LEU A 79 -13.60 -4.81 -6.24
CA LEU A 79 -12.53 -5.76 -5.97
C LEU A 79 -12.34 -5.90 -4.46
N ARG A 80 -12.78 -7.05 -3.92
CA ARG A 80 -12.60 -7.36 -2.50
C ARG A 80 -11.13 -7.33 -2.11
N SER A 81 -10.81 -6.55 -1.08
CA SER A 81 -9.43 -6.37 -0.59
C SER A 81 -8.45 -5.97 -1.70
N GLY A 82 -8.88 -5.11 -2.64
CA GLY A 82 -8.15 -4.81 -3.88
C GLY A 82 -6.65 -4.49 -3.71
N TYR A 83 -6.26 -3.79 -2.65
CA TYR A 83 -4.83 -3.50 -2.40
C TYR A 83 -4.02 -4.75 -2.03
N HIS A 84 -4.57 -5.68 -1.25
CA HIS A 84 -3.87 -6.93 -0.90
C HIS A 84 -3.65 -7.87 -2.10
N GLN A 85 -4.19 -7.54 -3.28
CA GLN A 85 -3.92 -8.28 -4.52
C GLN A 85 -2.65 -7.78 -5.23
N LEU A 86 -2.10 -6.62 -4.82
CA LEU A 86 -0.87 -6.06 -5.35
C LEU A 86 0.31 -6.45 -4.48
N ASN A 87 1.39 -6.95 -5.09
CA ASN A 87 2.63 -7.19 -4.37
C ASN A 87 3.40 -5.89 -4.14
N VAL A 88 4.00 -5.77 -2.97
CA VAL A 88 5.01 -4.73 -2.69
C VAL A 88 6.30 -5.14 -3.38
N ARG A 89 7.01 -4.16 -3.95
CA ARG A 89 8.33 -4.42 -4.55
C ARG A 89 9.29 -4.91 -3.47
N ASN A 90 10.09 -5.94 -3.76
CA ASN A 90 11.00 -6.57 -2.79
C ASN A 90 11.89 -5.57 -2.04
N GLU A 91 12.37 -4.53 -2.72
CA GLU A 91 13.19 -3.45 -2.15
C GLU A 91 12.46 -2.59 -1.10
N ASP A 92 11.13 -2.56 -1.16
CA ASP A 92 10.28 -1.74 -0.30
C ASP A 92 9.53 -2.56 0.76
N VAL A 93 9.56 -3.90 0.70
CA VAL A 93 8.91 -4.79 1.66
C VAL A 93 9.37 -4.50 3.09
N GLU A 94 10.66 -4.24 3.31
CA GLU A 94 11.15 -3.96 4.67
C GLU A 94 10.66 -2.62 5.23
N LYS A 95 10.20 -1.70 4.37
CA LYS A 95 9.62 -0.41 4.81
C LYS A 95 8.19 -0.56 5.33
N THR A 96 7.51 -1.65 4.97
CA THR A 96 6.13 -1.95 5.41
C THR A 96 6.10 -2.74 6.72
N VAL A 97 7.24 -2.89 7.40
CA VAL A 97 7.31 -3.57 8.69
C VAL A 97 6.49 -2.81 9.72
N PHE A 98 5.70 -3.53 10.49
CA PHE A 98 4.98 -3.04 11.65
C PHE A 98 5.33 -3.88 12.87
N HIS A 99 5.33 -3.25 14.03
CA HIS A 99 5.64 -3.91 15.30
C HIS A 99 4.39 -4.02 16.17
N THR A 100 4.33 -5.14 16.89
CA THR A 100 3.30 -5.44 17.87
C THR A 100 3.98 -6.00 19.11
N GLN A 101 3.24 -6.11 20.22
CA GLN A 101 3.72 -6.81 21.41
C GLN A 101 4.05 -8.30 21.18
N TYR A 102 3.70 -8.84 20.01
CA TYR A 102 3.90 -10.24 19.63
C TYR A 102 5.00 -10.43 18.58
N GLY A 103 5.72 -9.36 18.24
CA GLY A 103 6.78 -9.38 17.24
C GLY A 103 6.55 -8.41 16.10
N HIS A 104 7.50 -8.46 15.16
CA HIS A 104 7.57 -7.60 13.98
C HIS A 104 7.14 -8.41 12.76
N TYR A 105 6.33 -7.79 11.92
CA TYR A 105 5.80 -8.41 10.72
C TYR A 105 5.91 -7.45 9.54
N LYS A 106 6.18 -7.97 8.35
CA LYS A 106 6.26 -7.19 7.09
C LYS A 106 5.15 -7.61 6.15
N PHE A 107 4.62 -6.65 5.41
CA PHE A 107 3.63 -6.91 4.36
C PHE A 107 4.33 -7.22 3.03
N ILE A 108 4.01 -8.36 2.44
CA ILE A 108 4.45 -8.69 1.07
C ILE A 108 3.48 -8.18 0.01
N VAL A 109 2.23 -7.95 0.40
CA VAL A 109 1.19 -7.32 -0.41
C VAL A 109 0.90 -5.91 0.07
N MET A 110 0.34 -5.08 -0.78
CA MET A 110 0.14 -3.67 -0.50
C MET A 110 -0.88 -3.48 0.63
N SER A 111 -0.41 -2.99 1.78
CA SER A 111 -1.25 -2.73 2.94
C SER A 111 -1.96 -1.39 2.89
N PHE A 112 -3.09 -1.28 3.57
CA PHE A 112 -3.77 -0.01 3.78
C PHE A 112 -2.89 1.01 4.51
N GLY A 113 -3.08 2.29 4.17
CA GLY A 113 -2.39 3.41 4.82
C GLY A 113 -1.11 3.87 4.10
N LEU A 114 -0.60 3.12 3.13
CA LEU A 114 0.49 3.56 2.26
C LEU A 114 0.01 4.64 1.29
N ILE A 115 0.75 5.74 1.17
CA ILE A 115 0.33 6.92 0.39
C ILE A 115 0.21 6.66 -1.11
N ASN A 116 1.03 5.76 -1.67
CA ASN A 116 1.02 5.44 -3.10
C ASN A 116 0.08 4.29 -3.47
N ALA A 117 -0.60 3.66 -2.49
CA ALA A 117 -1.43 2.49 -2.78
C ALA A 117 -2.59 2.75 -3.76
N PRO A 118 -3.33 3.88 -3.66
CA PRO A 118 -4.36 4.20 -4.64
C PRO A 118 -3.80 4.42 -6.06
N ALA A 119 -2.63 5.04 -6.17
CA ALA A 119 -2.00 5.32 -7.46
C ALA A 119 -1.59 4.04 -8.18
N GLU A 120 -0.95 3.11 -7.46
CA GLU A 120 -0.57 1.80 -7.98
C GLU A 120 -1.77 0.96 -8.38
N PHE A 121 -2.83 1.01 -7.58
CA PHE A 121 -4.08 0.34 -7.90
C PHE A 121 -4.73 0.89 -9.18
N MET A 122 -4.76 2.22 -9.34
CA MET A 122 -5.27 2.84 -10.56
C MET A 122 -4.44 2.47 -11.80
N ASP A 123 -3.11 2.43 -11.68
CA ASP A 123 -2.25 1.99 -12.76
C ASP A 123 -2.53 0.53 -13.15
N LEU A 124 -2.67 -0.36 -12.16
CA LEU A 124 -3.08 -1.75 -12.41
C LEU A 124 -4.43 -1.82 -13.14
N MET A 125 -5.44 -1.10 -12.65
CA MET A 125 -6.78 -1.12 -13.24
C MET A 125 -6.78 -0.64 -14.69
N ASN A 126 -6.03 0.42 -14.98
CA ASN A 126 -5.90 0.92 -16.35
C ASN A 126 -5.15 -0.06 -17.27
N ARG A 127 -4.16 -0.80 -16.76
CA ARG A 127 -3.48 -1.87 -17.51
C ARG A 127 -4.38 -3.08 -17.75
N ALA A 128 -5.14 -3.50 -16.73
CA ALA A 128 -5.96 -4.71 -16.79
C ALA A 128 -7.25 -4.52 -17.60
N VAL A 129 -7.96 -3.40 -17.41
CA VAL A 129 -9.29 -3.15 -18.00
C VAL A 129 -9.20 -2.46 -19.37
N ARG A 130 -7.99 -2.05 -19.82
CA ARG A 130 -7.77 -1.36 -21.11
C ARG A 130 -8.76 -0.19 -21.35
N LEU A 131 -8.99 0.63 -20.32
CA LEU A 131 -9.83 1.82 -20.43
C LEU A 131 -9.11 2.92 -21.24
N GLY A 132 -9.24 2.93 -22.57
CA GLY A 132 -8.93 4.11 -23.40
C GLY A 132 -7.45 4.56 -23.48
N PRO A 133 -7.14 5.66 -24.19
CA PRO A 133 -5.80 5.95 -24.70
C PRO A 133 -4.79 6.11 -23.57
N ARG A 134 -3.58 5.58 -23.79
CA ARG A 134 -2.48 5.57 -22.81
C ARG A 134 -2.19 6.99 -22.32
N PHE A 135 -2.78 7.39 -21.19
CA PHE A 135 -2.34 8.56 -20.46
C PHE A 135 -0.94 8.27 -19.91
N GLY A 136 0.09 8.54 -20.73
CA GLY A 136 1.46 8.85 -20.30
C GLY A 136 2.15 7.96 -19.27
N SER A 137 1.82 6.67 -19.15
CA SER A 137 2.33 5.82 -18.06
C SER A 137 3.78 5.32 -18.24
N ARG A 138 4.40 5.47 -19.43
CA ARG A 138 5.78 4.99 -19.65
C ARG A 138 6.85 5.75 -18.85
N ARG A 139 6.59 6.97 -18.36
CA ARG A 139 7.59 7.76 -17.61
C ARG A 139 7.46 7.63 -16.09
N TYR A 140 6.30 7.23 -15.56
CA TYR A 140 6.07 7.23 -14.11
C TYR A 140 6.51 5.94 -13.42
N ALA A 141 6.47 4.79 -14.12
CA ALA A 141 6.91 3.51 -13.56
C ALA A 141 8.42 3.42 -13.28
N ARG A 142 9.24 4.33 -13.83
CA ARG A 142 10.71 4.28 -13.66
C ARG A 142 11.24 5.00 -12.41
N ASN A 143 10.45 5.88 -11.78
CA ASN A 143 10.91 6.70 -10.65
C ASN A 143 10.09 6.49 -9.37
N GLN A 144 9.78 5.23 -9.04
CA GLN A 144 9.32 4.85 -7.71
C GLN A 144 10.45 4.24 -6.90
N ALA A 145 11.43 5.09 -6.59
CA ALA A 145 12.21 4.90 -5.39
C ALA A 145 11.42 5.59 -4.27
N LEU A 146 11.06 4.85 -3.24
CA LEU A 146 10.38 5.41 -2.08
C LEU A 146 11.23 6.43 -1.29
N LEU A 147 12.49 6.70 -1.68
CA LEU A 147 13.39 7.76 -1.21
C LEU A 147 14.48 8.03 -2.28
N PRO A 148 15.14 9.21 -2.32
CA PRO A 148 16.45 9.35 -2.98
C PRO A 148 17.47 8.46 -2.26
N GLY A 149 18.41 7.88 -3.01
CA GLY A 149 19.21 6.71 -2.62
C GLY A 149 19.81 6.72 -1.21
N CYS A 150 19.60 5.61 -0.49
CA CYS A 150 20.52 5.15 0.55
C CYS A 150 21.23 3.92 -0.02
N ASP A 151 22.45 4.12 -0.53
CA ASP A 151 23.36 3.04 -0.89
C ASP A 151 23.75 2.30 0.40
N SER A 152 23.32 1.05 0.53
CA SER A 152 23.77 0.11 1.57
C SER A 152 25.15 -0.47 1.25
N HIS A 153 26.08 0.39 0.82
CA HIS A 153 27.50 0.09 0.70
C HIS A 153 28.29 1.18 1.42
N LEU A 154 28.32 1.11 2.75
CA LEU A 154 29.43 1.56 3.59
C LEU A 154 29.09 1.15 5.02
N GLY A 155 29.54 -0.05 5.40
CA GLY A 155 29.62 -0.42 6.80
C GLY A 155 30.68 0.44 7.46
N LEU A 156 30.28 1.38 8.31
CA LEU A 156 31.15 1.92 9.35
C LEU A 156 30.33 2.16 10.62
N CYS A 157 30.56 1.23 11.56
CA CYS A 157 30.58 1.48 12.99
C CYS A 157 31.23 2.85 13.29
N GLY A 158 30.57 3.65 14.14
CA GLY A 158 31.13 4.89 14.65
C GLY A 158 30.19 5.57 15.63
N ARG A 159 30.36 5.27 16.92
CA ARG A 159 29.92 6.15 18.01
C ARG A 159 30.44 7.57 17.76
N MET A 160 29.67 8.59 18.14
CA MET A 160 30.15 9.68 18.99
C MET A 160 29.00 10.64 19.37
N ASN A 161 28.85 10.79 20.69
CA ASN A 161 28.23 11.83 21.51
C ASN A 161 26.76 12.17 21.33
#